data_AF-A0A9X9LKU9-F1
#
_entry.id   AF-A0A9X9LKU9-F1
#
_cell.length_a   1.000
_cell.length_b   1.000
_cell.length_c   1.000
_cell.angle_alpha   90.00
_cell.angle_beta   90.00
_cell.angle_gamma   90.00
#
_symmetry.space_group_name_H-M   'P 1'
#
loop_
_entity.id
_entity.type
_entity.pdbx_description
1 polymer ?
#
loop_
_entity_poly.entity_id
_entity_poly.type
_entity_poly.pdbx_seq_one_letter_code
_entity_poly.pdbx_strand_id
1 'polypeptide(L)'
;MLKINTQEVLEFAMPQSYSEFFYSYWTGLSRNGSGKVWLWTDGALFSPELFEIIIDFTSLRSRDCVTILNGKAFSKDCKELRRCACERRTATVKPESFH
;
A
#
# COMPACT_ATOMS: atom_id res chain seq x y z
N MET A 1 5.00 -7.24 -2.97
CA MET A 1 4.66 -5.79 -2.99
C MET A 1 4.60 -5.29 -1.57
N LEU A 2 4.69 -3.97 -1.33
CA LEU A 2 4.65 -3.38 0.01
C LEU A 2 3.38 -3.77 0.76
N LYS A 3 3.54 -4.20 2.01
CA LYS A 3 2.46 -4.52 2.96
C LYS A 3 2.50 -3.53 4.12
N ILE A 4 1.39 -2.82 4.33
CA ILE A 4 1.26 -1.85 5.42
C ILE A 4 0.43 -2.49 6.53
N ASN A 5 1.08 -3.23 7.42
CA ASN A 5 0.42 -4.00 8.49
C ASN A 5 0.82 -3.59 9.91
N THR A 6 1.63 -2.55 10.05
CA THR A 6 1.96 -1.94 11.35
C THR A 6 1.94 -0.42 11.23
N GLN A 7 1.83 0.25 12.36
CA GLN A 7 1.83 1.72 12.43
C GLN A 7 3.15 2.30 11.93
N GLU A 8 4.29 1.64 12.22
CA GLU A 8 5.60 2.11 11.79
C GLU A 8 5.75 2.07 10.26
N VAL A 9 5.24 1.01 9.61
CA VAL A 9 5.26 0.93 8.14
C VAL A 9 4.32 1.98 7.53
N LEU A 10 3.17 2.25 8.16
CA LEU A 10 2.22 3.27 7.71
C LEU A 10 2.85 4.66 7.74
N GLU A 11 3.45 5.03 8.86
CA GLU A 11 4.14 6.32 9.07
C GLU A 11 5.31 6.51 8.12
N PHE A 12 5.99 5.43 7.75
CA PHE A 12 7.03 5.46 6.74
C PHE A 12 6.48 5.61 5.32
N ALA A 13 5.47 4.81 4.95
CA ALA A 13 5.01 4.66 3.57
C ALA A 13 4.15 5.83 3.09
N MET A 14 3.18 6.29 3.89
CA MET A 14 2.22 7.32 3.47
C MET A 14 2.90 8.62 3.01
N PRO A 15 3.87 9.19 3.77
CA PRO A 15 4.51 10.45 3.39
C PRO A 15 5.37 10.35 2.12
N GLN A 16 5.80 9.15 1.71
CA GLN A 16 6.57 8.99 0.47
C GLN A 16 5.79 9.52 -0.74
N SER A 17 4.46 9.45 -0.71
CA SER A 17 3.62 9.94 -1.79
C SER A 17 3.53 11.47 -1.94
N TYR A 18 4.15 12.24 -1.04
CA TYR A 18 4.33 13.68 -1.22
C TYR A 18 5.56 14.00 -2.10
N SER A 19 6.46 13.06 -2.31
CA SER A 19 7.59 13.22 -3.23
C SER A 19 7.11 13.17 -4.68
N GLU A 20 7.64 14.03 -5.54
CA GLU A 20 7.36 14.00 -6.99
C GLU A 20 7.69 12.65 -7.63
N PHE A 21 8.71 11.95 -7.13
CA PHE A 21 9.12 10.64 -7.63
C PHE A 21 8.11 9.53 -7.30
N PHE A 22 7.52 9.59 -6.11
CA PHE A 22 6.61 8.59 -5.59
C PHE A 22 5.17 9.11 -5.44
N TYR A 23 4.82 10.15 -6.19
CA TYR A 23 3.53 10.86 -6.12
C TYR A 23 2.31 9.92 -6.03
N SER A 24 2.37 8.81 -6.76
CA SER A 24 1.44 7.70 -6.58
C SER A 24 2.08 6.36 -6.88
N TYR A 25 1.83 5.39 -6.00
CA TYR A 25 2.33 4.04 -6.18
C TYR A 25 1.35 2.99 -5.66
N TRP A 26 1.41 1.82 -6.28
CA TRP A 26 0.67 0.63 -5.88
C TRP A 26 1.27 -0.02 -4.63
N THR A 27 0.38 -0.48 -3.76
CA THR A 27 0.69 -1.37 -2.63
C THR A 27 0.31 -2.80 -2.96
N GLY A 28 0.68 -3.75 -2.10
CA GLY A 28 0.25 -5.14 -2.23
C GLY A 28 -1.20 -5.41 -1.82
N LEU A 29 -2.01 -4.39 -1.54
CA LEU A 29 -3.39 -4.57 -1.10
C LEU A 29 -4.36 -4.56 -2.28
N SER A 30 -5.17 -5.61 -2.36
CA SER A 30 -6.18 -5.77 -3.41
C SER A 30 -7.40 -6.55 -2.93
N ARG A 31 -8.46 -6.59 -3.73
CA ARG A 31 -9.62 -7.46 -3.52
C ARG A 31 -10.07 -8.05 -4.86
N ASN A 32 -10.85 -9.11 -4.85
CA ASN A 32 -11.37 -9.72 -6.08
C ASN A 32 -12.81 -9.26 -6.37
N GLY A 33 -12.97 -7.96 -6.65
CA GLY A 33 -14.26 -7.36 -6.95
C GLY A 33 -14.99 -6.77 -5.75
N SER A 34 -16.03 -5.99 -6.05
CA SER A 34 -16.84 -5.29 -5.04
C SER A 34 -17.49 -6.26 -4.05
N GLY A 35 -17.49 -5.89 -2.77
CA GLY A 35 -18.04 -6.70 -1.67
C GLY A 35 -17.13 -7.84 -1.19
N LYS A 36 -15.97 -8.06 -1.82
CA LYS A 36 -14.95 -8.97 -1.29
C LYS A 36 -14.02 -8.26 -0.31
N VAL A 37 -13.43 -9.06 0.59
CA VAL A 37 -12.47 -8.59 1.58
C VAL A 37 -11.17 -8.13 0.92
N TRP A 38 -10.52 -7.16 1.55
CA TRP A 38 -9.20 -6.69 1.16
C TRP A 38 -8.12 -7.64 1.70
N LEU A 39 -7.22 -8.06 0.81
CA LEU A 39 -6.15 -9.01 1.09
C LEU A 39 -4.80 -8.47 0.60
N TRP A 40 -3.79 -8.68 1.42
CA TRP A 40 -2.39 -8.48 1.03
C TRP A 40 -1.93 -9.60 0.10
N THR A 41 -0.81 -9.37 -0.61
CA THR A 41 -0.25 -10.37 -1.55
C THR A 41 0.12 -11.71 -0.90
N ASP A 42 0.31 -11.75 0.43
CA ASP A 42 0.57 -12.96 1.20
C ASP A 42 -0.71 -13.64 1.73
N GLY A 43 -1.89 -13.13 1.36
CA GLY A 43 -3.20 -13.63 1.80
C GLY A 43 -3.64 -13.12 3.17
N ALA A 44 -2.85 -12.28 3.83
CA ALA A 44 -3.26 -11.70 5.11
C ALA A 44 -4.42 -10.71 4.93
N LEU A 45 -5.32 -10.66 5.92
CA LEU A 45 -6.41 -9.71 5.96
C LEU A 45 -5.90 -8.28 6.19
N PHE A 46 -6.58 -7.33 5.58
CA PHE A 46 -6.44 -5.92 5.89
C PHE A 46 -6.99 -5.60 7.30
N SER A 47 -6.28 -4.74 8.03
CA SER A 47 -6.70 -4.19 9.32
C SER A 47 -7.25 -2.77 9.12
N PRO A 48 -8.59 -2.58 9.14
CA PRO A 48 -9.21 -1.26 8.93
C PRO A 48 -8.82 -0.23 9.99
N GLU A 49 -8.27 -0.67 11.12
CA GLU A 49 -7.83 0.20 12.21
C GLU A 49 -6.55 0.98 11.86
N LEU A 50 -5.77 0.53 10.87
CA LEU A 50 -4.54 1.21 10.46
C LEU A 50 -4.80 2.44 9.59
N PHE A 51 -5.69 2.32 8.59
CA PHE A 51 -6.04 3.43 7.70
C PHE A 51 -7.36 3.16 6.98
N GLU A 52 -7.97 4.23 6.45
CA GLU A 52 -9.15 4.10 5.59
C GLU A 52 -8.73 3.96 4.12
N ILE A 53 -9.41 3.09 3.38
CA ILE A 53 -9.29 3.01 1.92
C ILE A 53 -10.40 3.87 1.31
N ILE A 54 -10.02 4.98 0.67
CA ILE A 54 -10.98 5.86 0.01
C ILE A 54 -11.41 5.22 -1.30
N ILE A 55 -12.70 4.88 -1.39
CA ILE A 55 -13.30 4.31 -2.60
C ILE A 55 -14.01 5.42 -3.36
N ASP A 56 -13.49 5.77 -4.53
CA ASP A 56 -14.13 6.73 -5.42
C ASP A 56 -15.31 6.09 -6.14
N PHE A 57 -16.55 6.41 -5.74
CA PHE A 57 -17.75 5.79 -6.29
C PHE A 57 -18.13 6.24 -7.71
N THR A 58 -17.41 7.18 -8.31
CA THR A 58 -17.74 7.75 -9.61
C THR A 58 -17.24 6.93 -10.82
N SER A 59 -16.15 6.15 -10.66
CA SER A 59 -15.54 5.39 -11.75
C SER A 59 -15.99 3.93 -11.77
N LEU A 60 -16.84 3.49 -12.69
CA LEU A 60 -17.43 2.12 -12.71
C LEU A 60 -16.44 0.96 -12.91
N ARG A 61 -15.12 1.21 -13.05
CA ARG A 61 -14.10 0.19 -13.33
C ARG A 61 -13.51 -0.42 -12.06
N SER A 62 -12.95 -1.63 -12.20
CA SER A 62 -12.40 -2.54 -11.15
C SER A 62 -11.60 -1.81 -10.05
N ARG A 63 -12.28 -1.31 -9.01
CA ARG A 63 -11.69 -0.57 -7.86
C ARG A 63 -11.17 -1.56 -6.84
N ASP A 64 -10.17 -2.30 -7.27
CA ASP A 64 -9.81 -3.55 -6.63
C ASP A 64 -8.33 -3.58 -6.25
N CYS A 65 -7.57 -2.55 -6.61
CA CYS A 65 -6.19 -2.35 -6.17
C CYS A 65 -6.05 -1.05 -5.39
N VAL A 66 -5.15 -1.03 -4.40
CA VAL A 66 -4.94 0.13 -3.53
C VAL A 66 -3.62 0.82 -3.85
N THR A 67 -3.72 2.11 -4.14
CA THR A 67 -2.60 3.02 -4.29
C THR A 67 -2.48 3.96 -3.09
N ILE A 68 -1.26 4.34 -2.74
CA ILE A 68 -1.02 5.53 -1.93
C ILE A 68 -0.86 6.74 -2.84
N LEU A 69 -1.55 7.83 -2.52
CA LEU A 69 -1.50 9.11 -3.20
C LEU A 69 -1.76 10.23 -2.20
N ASN A 70 -0.89 11.23 -2.16
CA ASN A 70 -1.03 12.42 -1.30
C ASN A 70 -1.30 12.09 0.18
N GLY A 71 -0.57 11.10 0.71
CA GLY A 71 -0.64 10.62 2.09
C GLY A 71 -1.87 9.78 2.43
N LYS A 72 -2.63 9.32 1.43
CA LYS A 72 -3.88 8.57 1.64
C LYS A 72 -3.95 7.33 0.75
N ALA A 73 -4.68 6.32 1.21
CA ALA A 73 -4.95 5.12 0.43
C ALA A 73 -6.22 5.31 -0.42
N PHE A 74 -6.12 5.04 -1.72
CA PHE A 74 -7.23 5.08 -2.66
C PHE A 74 -7.39 3.75 -3.37
N SER A 75 -8.64 3.38 -3.60
CA SER A 75 -8.99 2.28 -4.48
C SER A 75 -9.07 2.76 -5.92
N LYS A 76 -8.36 2.08 -6.84
CA LYS A 76 -8.25 2.45 -8.27
C LYS A 76 -8.28 1.23 -9.18
N ASP A 77 -8.39 1.46 -10.50
CA ASP A 77 -8.37 0.40 -11.50
C ASP A 77 -6.98 -0.25 -11.54
N CYS A 78 -6.91 -1.55 -11.25
CA CYS A 78 -5.66 -2.33 -11.26
C CYS A 78 -4.90 -2.24 -12.59
N LYS A 79 -5.58 -1.87 -13.69
CA LYS A 79 -4.97 -1.71 -15.02
C LYS A 79 -4.31 -0.36 -15.23
N GLU A 80 -4.45 0.60 -14.31
CA GLU A 80 -3.75 1.88 -14.38
C GLU A 80 -2.24 1.68 -14.22
N LEU A 81 -1.47 2.29 -15.13
CA LEU A 81 -0.02 2.28 -15.06
C LEU A 81 0.43 3.21 -13.92
N ARG A 82 0.98 2.64 -12.85
CA ARG A 82 1.59 3.37 -11.73
C ARG A 82 2.86 2.66 -11.29
N ARG A 83 3.71 3.36 -10.53
CA ARG A 83 4.87 2.74 -9.88
C ARG A 83 4.39 1.76 -8.80
N CYS A 84 5.22 0.79 -8.43
CA CYS A 84 4.91 -0.15 -7.35
C CYS A 84 5.93 0.00 -6.22
N ALA A 85 5.47 -0.02 -4.97
CA ALA A 85 6.35 -0.17 -3.83
C ALA A 85 6.55 -1.66 -3.53
N CYS A 86 7.79 -2.03 -3.22
CA CYS A 86 8.21 -3.39 -2.93
C CYS A 86 8.91 -3.46 -1.58
N GLU A 87 8.74 -4.57 -0.88
CA GLU A 87 9.41 -4.86 0.38
C GLU A 87 10.06 -6.23 0.32
N ARG A 88 11.09 -6.43 1.13
CA ARG A 88 11.73 -7.72 1.38
C ARG A 88 12.32 -7.71 2.78
N ARG A 89 12.17 -8.81 3.51
CA ARG A 89 12.85 -8.98 4.80
C ARG A 89 14.36 -8.96 4.58
N THR A 90 15.06 -8.14 5.35
CA THR A 90 16.52 -8.13 5.36
C THR A 90 17.03 -9.14 6.37
N ALA A 91 18.29 -9.56 6.22
CA ALA A 91 18.97 -10.28 7.29
C ALA A 91 19.22 -9.33 8.47
N THR A 92 19.27 -9.87 9.69
CA THR A 92 19.63 -9.11 10.88
C THR A 92 21.03 -8.53 10.72
N VAL A 93 21.13 -7.20 10.69
CA VAL A 93 22.42 -6.50 10.65
C VAL A 93 22.91 -6.33 12.08
N LYS A 94 24.14 -6.78 12.37
CA LYS A 94 24.86 -6.37 13.58
C LYS A 94 25.59 -5.07 13.24
N PRO A 95 25.27 -3.93 13.90
CA PRO A 95 26.04 -2.71 13.69
C PRO A 95 27.50 -2.97 14.07
N GLU A 96 28.45 -2.53 13.24
CA GLU A 96 29.87 -2.53 13.63
C GLU A 96 30.04 -1.58 14.82
N SER A 97 30.45 -2.13 15.97
CA SER A 97 30.82 -1.34 17.12
C SER A 97 32.22 -0.77 16.89
N PHE A 98 32.32 0.53 16.65
CA PHE A 98 33.59 1.23 16.81
C PHE A 98 33.88 1.35 18.31
N HIS A 99 34.87 0.61 18.79
CA HIS A 99 35.50 0.78 20.10
C HIS A 99 36.73 1.67 19.94
#